data_AF-A0A8J8TU46-F1
#
_entry.id   AF-A0A8J8TU46-F1
#
_cell.length_a   1.000
_cell.length_b   1.000
_cell.length_c   1.000
_cell.angle_alpha   90.00
_cell.angle_beta   90.00
_cell.angle_gamma   90.00
#
_symmetry.space_group_name_H-M   'P 1'
#
loop_
_entity.id
_entity.type
_entity.pdbx_description
1 polymer ?
#
loop_
_entity_poly.entity_id
_entity_poly.type
_entity_poly.pdbx_seq_one_letter_code
_entity_poly.pdbx_strand_id
1 'polypeptide(L)'
;MIDRLEKEVDMLERHLQVLKMVIENEPIGIVKMSNETGYPHHKVRYSLRVLEEENLIEPSSQGAIKTERTAEFVDELDGKIDDIVDKLDGMKIEDVAEIEG
;
A
#
# COMPACT_ATOMS: atom_id res chain seq x y z
N MET A 1 -3.78 -20.31 -2.32
CA MET A 1 -2.47 -19.66 -2.55
C MET A 1 -2.70 -18.28 -3.14
N ILE A 2 -3.44 -18.19 -4.25
CA ILE A 2 -3.89 -16.92 -4.83
C ILE A 2 -4.72 -16.08 -3.84
N ASP A 3 -5.67 -16.66 -3.10
CA ASP A 3 -6.46 -15.91 -2.10
C ASP A 3 -5.61 -15.27 -0.98
N ARG A 4 -4.41 -15.82 -0.72
CA ARG A 4 -3.48 -15.19 0.23
C ARG A 4 -2.84 -13.97 -0.41
N LEU A 5 -2.39 -14.09 -1.65
CA LEU A 5 -1.81 -12.97 -2.41
C LEU A 5 -2.82 -11.83 -2.57
N GLU A 6 -4.08 -12.13 -2.92
CA GLU A 6 -5.16 -11.14 -2.99
C GLU A 6 -5.31 -10.36 -1.69
N LYS A 7 -5.32 -11.06 -0.54
CA LYS A 7 -5.37 -10.41 0.77
C LYS A 7 -4.16 -9.52 1.06
N GLU A 8 -2.96 -9.94 0.65
CA GLU A 8 -1.76 -9.10 0.80
C GLU A 8 -1.88 -7.83 -0.07
N VAL A 9 -2.41 -7.95 -1.29
CA VAL A 9 -2.66 -6.82 -2.20
C VAL A 9 -3.69 -5.86 -1.60
N ASP A 10 -4.82 -6.35 -1.08
CA ASP A 10 -5.83 -5.52 -0.39
C ASP A 10 -5.26 -4.78 0.83
N MET A 11 -4.30 -5.40 1.52
CA MET A 11 -3.61 -4.76 2.65
C MET A 11 -2.66 -3.67 2.19
N LEU A 12 -1.88 -3.94 1.13
CA LEU A 12 -0.97 -2.97 0.54
C LEU A 12 -1.71 -1.75 -0.04
N GLU A 13 -2.81 -1.97 -0.78
CA GLU A 13 -3.66 -0.91 -1.31
C GLU A 13 -4.09 0.05 -0.19
N ARG A 14 -4.60 -0.50 0.91
CA ARG A 14 -4.99 0.29 2.08
C ARG A 14 -3.80 1.08 2.65
N HIS A 15 -2.62 0.46 2.76
CA HIS A 15 -1.44 1.13 3.29
C HIS A 15 -1.02 2.31 2.40
N LEU A 16 -1.02 2.12 1.09
CA LEU A 16 -0.73 3.19 0.11
C LEU A 16 -1.80 4.28 0.13
N GLN A 17 -3.07 3.94 0.28
CA GLN A 17 -4.13 4.94 0.41
C GLN A 17 -3.97 5.78 1.69
N VAL A 18 -3.60 5.16 2.82
CA VAL A 18 -3.27 5.89 4.06
C VAL A 18 -2.03 6.76 3.88
N LEU A 19 -0.98 6.28 3.20
CA LEU A 19 0.22 7.06 2.92
C LEU A 19 -0.11 8.29 2.06
N LYS A 20 -0.89 8.12 1.00
CA LYS A 20 -1.37 9.21 0.14
C LYS A 20 -2.09 10.30 0.95
N MET A 21 -2.96 9.89 1.87
CA MET A 21 -3.65 10.83 2.77
C MET A 21 -2.68 11.66 3.61
N VAL A 22 -1.60 11.06 4.13
CA VAL A 22 -0.56 11.78 4.87
C VAL A 22 0.15 12.78 3.95
N ILE A 23 0.60 12.33 2.78
CA ILE A 23 1.31 13.19 1.81
C ILE A 23 0.49 14.44 1.44
N GLU A 24 -0.81 14.26 1.22
CA GLU A 24 -1.70 15.34 0.76
C GLU A 24 -2.20 16.26 1.88
N ASN A 25 -2.32 15.76 3.12
CA ASN A 25 -3.08 16.44 4.17
C ASN A 25 -2.37 16.58 5.52
N GLU A 26 -1.07 16.27 5.59
CA GLU A 26 -0.34 16.36 6.86
C GLU A 26 -0.37 17.77 7.49
N PRO A 27 -0.41 17.84 8.84
CA PRO A 27 -0.58 16.73 9.77
C PRO A 27 -2.03 16.20 9.76
N ILE A 28 -2.19 14.86 9.73
CA ILE A 28 -3.51 14.23 9.68
C ILE A 28 -3.69 13.09 10.69
N GLY A 29 -4.80 13.12 11.42
CA GLY A 29 -5.14 12.12 12.43
C GLY A 29 -5.94 10.93 11.89
N ILE A 30 -5.87 9.82 12.62
CA ILE A 30 -6.58 8.56 12.35
C ILE A 30 -8.09 8.71 12.14
N VAL A 31 -8.74 9.65 12.85
CA VAL A 31 -10.19 9.86 12.75
C VAL A 31 -10.55 10.44 11.38
N LYS A 32 -9.82 11.46 10.94
CA LYS A 32 -10.04 12.10 9.64
C LYS A 32 -9.79 11.11 8.49
N MET A 33 -8.69 10.35 8.56
CA MET A 33 -8.39 9.29 7.58
C MET A 33 -9.49 8.24 7.51
N SER A 34 -10.00 7.77 8.66
CA SER A 34 -11.06 6.76 8.70
C SER A 34 -12.34 7.27 8.03
N ASN A 35 -12.69 8.54 8.26
CA ASN A 35 -13.87 9.17 7.65
C ASN A 35 -13.73 9.35 6.13
N GLU A 36 -12.56 9.74 5.65
CA GLU A 36 -12.32 10.03 4.23
C GLU A 36 -12.08 8.77 3.39
N THR A 37 -11.42 7.75 3.96
CA THR A 37 -11.16 6.48 3.27
C THR A 37 -12.27 5.45 3.43
N GLY A 38 -13.13 5.60 4.45
CA GLY A 38 -14.12 4.59 4.84
C GLY A 38 -13.54 3.38 5.57
N TYR A 39 -12.22 3.30 5.77
CA TYR A 39 -11.62 2.20 6.52
C TYR A 39 -11.90 2.31 8.02
N PRO A 40 -12.17 1.18 8.71
CA PRO A 40 -12.28 1.15 10.17
C PRO A 40 -11.01 1.66 10.86
N HIS A 41 -11.15 2.33 12.00
CA HIS A 41 -10.02 2.88 12.76
C HIS A 41 -8.89 1.88 13.01
N HIS A 42 -9.19 0.63 13.37
CA HIS A 42 -8.14 -0.36 13.63
C HIS A 42 -7.31 -0.70 12.38
N LYS A 43 -7.91 -0.65 11.19
CA LYS A 43 -7.20 -0.86 9.91
C LYS A 43 -6.34 0.35 9.53
N VAL A 44 -6.85 1.57 9.75
CA VAL A 44 -6.07 2.80 9.56
C VAL A 44 -4.89 2.82 10.53
N ARG A 45 -5.12 2.50 11.81
CA ARG A 45 -4.06 2.40 12.82
C ARG A 45 -2.97 1.42 12.42
N TYR A 46 -3.37 0.23 11.97
CA TYR A 46 -2.42 -0.78 11.52
C TYR A 46 -1.59 -0.27 10.34
N SER A 47 -2.22 0.44 9.40
CA SER A 47 -1.52 1.06 8.27
C SER A 47 -0.52 2.12 8.69
N LEU A 48 -0.91 3.01 9.60
CA LEU A 48 0.01 4.02 10.15
C LEU A 48 1.23 3.37 10.81
N ARG A 49 1.02 2.31 11.60
CA ARG A 49 2.11 1.58 12.22
C ARG A 49 3.08 0.99 11.19
N VAL A 50 2.58 0.35 10.13
CA VAL A 50 3.42 -0.22 9.07
C VAL A 50 4.23 0.88 8.38
N LEU A 51 3.59 2.00 8.03
CA LEU A 51 4.27 3.12 7.39
C LEU A 51 5.33 3.78 8.30
N GLU A 52 5.09 3.82 9.62
CA GLU A 52 6.05 4.29 10.62
C GLU A 52 7.24 3.31 10.75
N GLU A 53 6.99 2.00 10.78
CA GLU A 53 8.04 0.96 10.80
C GLU A 53 8.95 1.02 9.56
N GLU A 54 8.40 1.39 8.40
CA GLU A 54 9.15 1.64 7.16
C GLU A 54 9.84 3.02 7.11
N ASN A 55 9.66 3.84 8.16
CA ASN A 55 10.15 5.22 8.26
C ASN A 55 9.64 6.12 7.11
N LEU A 56 8.43 5.86 6.63
CA LEU A 56 7.75 6.68 5.62
C LEU A 56 6.88 7.77 6.25
N ILE A 57 6.51 7.63 7.52
CA ILE A 57 5.81 8.64 8.31
C ILE A 57 6.36 8.66 9.73
N GLU A 58 6.06 9.72 10.48
CA GLU A 58 6.31 9.82 11.91
C GLU A 58 5.10 10.41 12.67
N PRO A 59 4.93 10.07 13.96
CA PRO A 59 3.84 10.62 14.76
C PRO A 59 4.14 12.06 15.19
N SER A 60 3.12 12.93 15.13
CA SER A 60 3.14 14.26 15.75
C SER A 60 1.95 14.45 16.69
N SER A 61 1.96 15.56 17.45
CA SER A 61 0.84 15.92 18.33
C SER A 61 -0.47 16.22 17.58
N GLN A 62 -0.40 16.54 16.28
CA GLN A 62 -1.56 16.87 15.44
C GLN A 62 -1.94 15.76 14.46
N GLY A 63 -1.19 14.65 14.41
CA GLY A 63 -1.40 13.57 13.44
C GLY A 63 -0.10 13.05 12.83
N ALA A 64 -0.21 12.12 11.90
CA ALA A 64 0.95 11.65 11.13
C ALA A 64 1.44 12.72 10.15
N ILE A 65 2.77 12.78 10.00
CA ILE A 65 3.48 13.59 9.01
C ILE A 65 4.46 12.70 8.25
N LYS A 66 4.82 13.09 7.03
CA LYS A 66 5.79 12.40 6.17
C LYS A 66 7.22 12.64 6.64
N THR A 67 8.08 11.69 6.34
CA THR A 67 9.52 11.84 6.57
C THR A 67 10.20 12.30 5.27
N GLU A 68 11.51 12.55 5.34
CA GLU A 68 12.31 12.83 4.13
C GLU A 68 12.37 11.63 3.17
N ARG A 69 12.19 10.40 3.67
CA ARG A 69 12.22 9.17 2.86
C ARG A 69 10.97 8.96 2.02
N THR A 70 9.87 9.64 2.35
CA THR A 70 8.58 9.43 1.69
C THR A 70 8.66 9.78 0.20
N ALA A 71 9.37 10.84 -0.16
CA ALA A 71 9.51 11.26 -1.56
C ALA A 71 10.27 10.22 -2.37
N GLU A 72 11.43 9.77 -1.88
CA GLU A 72 12.24 8.71 -2.52
C GLU A 72 11.42 7.41 -2.69
N PHE A 73 10.67 7.00 -1.67
CA PHE A 73 9.81 5.82 -1.76
C PHE A 73 8.77 5.94 -2.88
N VAL A 74 8.11 7.11 -2.99
CA VAL A 74 7.10 7.35 -4.02
C VAL A 74 7.72 7.36 -5.41
N ASP A 75 8.88 8.00 -5.58
CA ASP A 75 9.59 8.05 -6.86
C ASP A 75 10.01 6.64 -7.34
N GLU A 76 10.29 5.72 -6.42
CA GLU A 76 10.63 4.32 -6.73
C GLU A 76 9.41 3.40 -6.87
N LEU A 77 8.23 3.81 -6.40
CA LEU A 77 7.08 2.93 -6.23
C LEU A 77 6.56 2.40 -7.57
N ASP A 78 6.41 3.29 -8.56
CA ASP A 78 5.86 2.93 -9.87
C ASP A 78 6.72 1.85 -10.54
N GLY A 79 8.04 2.02 -10.54
CA GLY A 79 8.96 1.02 -11.10
C GLY A 79 8.92 -0.33 -10.37
N LYS A 80 8.77 -0.32 -9.04
CA LYS A 80 8.60 -1.56 -8.26
C LYS A 80 7.29 -2.27 -8.58
N ILE A 81 6.21 -1.52 -8.84
CA ILE A 81 4.92 -2.08 -9.24
C ILE A 81 5.02 -2.71 -10.62
N ASP A 82 5.63 -2.01 -11.59
CA ASP A 82 5.83 -2.52 -12.95
C ASP A 82 6.61 -3.85 -12.94
N ASP A 83 7.72 -3.92 -12.17
CA ASP A 83 8.50 -5.15 -11.99
C ASP A 83 7.68 -6.31 -11.40
N ILE A 84 6.70 -6.02 -10.54
CA ILE A 84 5.81 -7.02 -9.94
C ILE A 84 4.77 -7.48 -10.95
N VAL A 85 4.17 -6.55 -11.71
CA VAL A 85 3.20 -6.84 -12.75
C VAL A 85 3.80 -7.76 -13.81
N ASP A 86 5.00 -7.44 -14.30
CA ASP A 86 5.71 -8.27 -15.29
C ASP A 86 5.95 -9.70 -14.78
N LYS A 87 6.35 -9.84 -13.51
CA LYS A 87 6.53 -11.15 -12.88
C LYS A 87 5.22 -11.93 -12.77
N LEU A 88 4.14 -11.28 -12.35
CA LEU A 88 2.83 -11.91 -12.23
C LEU A 88 2.27 -12.33 -13.59
N ASP A 89 2.46 -11.50 -14.62
CA ASP A 89 2.05 -11.81 -15.98
C ASP A 89 2.81 -13.01 -16.55
N GLY A 90 4.11 -13.13 -16.27
CA GLY A 90 4.91 -14.30 -16.65
C GLY A 90 4.53 -15.61 -15.93
N MET A 91 3.72 -15.55 -14.87
CA MET A 91 3.21 -16.74 -14.16
C MET A 91 1.94 -17.32 -14.80
N LYS A 92 1.34 -16.65 -15.79
CA LYS A 92 0.18 -17.15 -16.51
C LYS A 92 0.52 -18.45 -17.22
N ILE A 93 -0.36 -19.43 -17.09
CA ILE A 93 -0.25 -20.70 -17.81
C ILE A 93 -1.05 -20.53 -19.10
N GLU A 94 -0.37 -20.14 -20.17
CA GLU A 94 -0.94 -20.16 -21.53
C GLU A 94 -0.62 -21.52 -22.17
N ASP A 95 -1.66 -22.16 -22.74
CA ASP A 95 -1.67 -23.44 -23.44
C ASP A 95 -1.45 -24.75 -22.64
N VAL A 96 -2.53 -25.25 -22.05
CA VAL A 96 -2.74 -26.71 -21.84
C VAL A 96 -3.55 -27.33 -23.00
N ALA A 97 -3.92 -26.55 -24.02
CA ALA A 97 -4.84 -26.96 -25.07
C ALA A 97 -4.24 -27.81 -26.20
N GLU A 98 -2.91 -28.01 -26.25
CA GLU A 98 -2.25 -28.75 -27.35
C GLU A 98 -1.77 -30.17 -26.99
N ILE A 99 -2.23 -30.79 -25.90
CA ILE A 99 -1.76 -32.13 -25.47
C ILE A 99 -2.77 -33.27 -25.79
N GLU A 100 -3.91 -32.99 -26.41
CA GLU A 100 -4.83 -34.04 -26.92
C GLU A 100 -4.83 -34.12 -28.45
N GLY A 101 -3.64 -34.25 -29.03
CA GLY A 101 -3.42 -34.66 -30.42
C GLY A 101 -3.32 -36.18 -30.58
#